data_AF-A0A7S1VM50-F1
#
_entry.id   AF-A0A7S1VM50-F1
#
_cell.length_a   1.000
_cell.length_b   1.000
_cell.length_c   1.000
_cell.angle_alpha   90.00
_cell.angle_beta   90.00
_cell.angle_gamma   90.00
#
_symmetry.space_group_name_H-M   'P 1'
#
loop_
_entity.id
_entity.type
_entity.pdbx_description
1 polymer ?
#
loop_
_entity_poly.entity_id
_entity_poly.type
_entity_poly.pdbx_seq_one_letter_code
_entity_poly.pdbx_strand_id
1 'polypeptide(L)'
;GLHAACHLIGMGNNTVEIPPENVPPPALEKSSCVYIVELDTQPPKYYVGETDSMRVRLQQHRRKGDAWRGAKTAAIPVEGKTQARHLESLAIRKLCRAGFNLISVTDGRTIRP
;
A
#
# COMPACT_ATOMS: atom_id res chain seq x y z
N GLY A 1 4.47 27.00 15.15
CA GLY A 1 4.65 25.58 15.46
C GLY A 1 3.60 24.80 14.68
N LEU A 2 4.02 24.01 13.69
CA LEU A 2 3.09 23.20 12.90
C LEU A 2 2.65 21.99 13.72
N HIS A 3 1.43 22.02 14.25
CA HIS A 3 0.70 20.79 14.55
C HIS A 3 0.36 20.14 13.21
N ALA A 4 1.11 19.12 12.82
CA ALA A 4 0.67 18.19 11.79
C ALA A 4 -0.54 17.45 12.34
N ALA A 5 -1.74 17.88 11.96
CA ALA A 5 -2.96 17.16 12.24
C ALA A 5 -2.85 15.79 11.53
N CYS A 6 -2.52 14.75 12.31
CA CYS A 6 -2.61 13.36 11.87
C CYS A 6 -4.09 13.05 11.65
N HIS A 7 -4.59 13.33 10.46
CA HIS A 7 -5.99 13.12 10.12
C HIS A 7 -6.19 11.65 9.78
N LEU A 8 -6.65 10.88 10.78
CA LEU A 8 -7.00 9.46 10.68
C LEU A 8 -7.78 9.20 9.38
N ILE A 9 -7.20 8.39 8.50
CA ILE A 9 -7.64 8.22 7.10
C ILE A 9 -8.71 7.12 6.97
N GLY A 10 -8.86 6.30 8.02
CA GLY A 10 -9.81 5.21 8.16
C GLY A 10 -9.49 4.40 9.42
N MET A 11 -10.46 3.63 9.92
CA MET A 11 -10.21 2.65 10.99
C MET A 11 -9.93 1.30 10.32
N GLY A 12 -8.65 0.94 10.24
CA GLY A 12 -8.24 -0.44 10.00
C GLY A 12 -8.03 -1.10 11.36
N ASN A 13 -8.65 -2.24 11.60
CA ASN A 13 -8.73 -2.79 12.95
C ASN A 13 -7.37 -3.28 13.49
N ASN A 14 -6.38 -3.46 12.61
CA ASN A 14 -4.96 -3.72 12.91
C ASN A 14 -4.13 -3.50 11.63
N THR A 15 -3.02 -2.77 11.68
CA THR A 15 -2.02 -2.75 10.60
C THR A 15 -1.11 -3.97 10.74
N VAL A 16 -0.87 -4.67 9.62
CA VAL A 16 0.03 -5.83 9.56
C VAL A 16 1.25 -5.47 8.73
N GLU A 17 2.41 -5.45 9.38
CA GLU A 17 3.69 -5.32 8.69
C GLU A 17 4.12 -6.68 8.11
N ILE A 18 4.53 -6.66 6.85
CA ILE A 18 5.01 -7.83 6.11
C ILE A 18 6.41 -7.49 5.60
N PRO A 19 7.46 -8.07 6.21
CA PRO A 19 8.83 -7.89 5.76
C PRO A 19 9.07 -8.42 4.35
N PRO A 20 10.20 -8.04 3.73
CA PRO A 20 10.62 -8.57 2.43
C PRO A 20 10.59 -10.09 2.42
N GLU A 21 10.12 -10.66 1.30
CA GLU A 21 10.03 -12.11 1.06
C GLU A 21 9.12 -12.93 2.00
N ASN A 22 8.67 -12.38 3.13
CA ASN A 22 7.81 -13.08 4.10
C ASN A 22 6.41 -13.37 3.56
N VAL A 23 5.81 -14.49 3.98
CA VAL A 23 4.43 -14.83 3.62
C VAL A 23 3.47 -14.01 4.48
N PRO A 24 2.42 -13.38 3.91
CA PRO A 24 1.43 -12.66 4.70
C PRO A 24 0.62 -13.62 5.59
N PRO A 25 0.13 -13.18 6.75
CA PRO A 25 -0.73 -14.01 7.60
C PRO A 25 -1.98 -14.51 6.86
N PRO A 26 -2.42 -15.77 7.06
CA PRO A 26 -3.60 -16.33 6.39
C PRO A 26 -4.90 -15.53 6.58
N ALA A 27 -5.00 -14.75 7.67
CA ALA A 27 -6.14 -13.89 7.95
C ALA A 27 -6.37 -12.83 6.85
N LEU A 28 -5.33 -12.44 6.09
CA LEU A 28 -5.42 -11.45 5.02
C LEU A 28 -5.97 -12.00 3.69
N GLU A 29 -6.27 -13.30 3.60
CA GLU A 29 -6.76 -13.94 2.36
C GLU A 29 -8.29 -14.02 2.26
N LYS A 30 -9.01 -13.59 3.30
CA LYS A 30 -10.48 -13.63 3.36
C LYS A 30 -11.10 -12.25 3.61
N SER A 31 -10.29 -11.20 3.54
CA SER A 31 -10.69 -9.81 3.77
C SER A 31 -10.15 -8.94 2.65
N SER A 32 -10.95 -7.98 2.19
CA SER A 32 -10.41 -6.89 1.38
C SER A 32 -9.40 -6.12 2.21
N CYS A 33 -8.28 -5.76 1.60
CA CYS A 33 -7.16 -5.08 2.23
C CYS A 33 -6.71 -3.90 1.37
N VAL A 34 -6.39 -2.78 2.02
CA VAL A 34 -5.55 -1.72 1.43
C VAL A 34 -4.13 -1.96 1.91
N TYR A 35 -3.14 -1.74 1.06
CA TYR A 35 -1.74 -1.90 1.44
C TYR A 35 -0.85 -0.83 0.83
N ILE A 36 0.24 -0.53 1.53
CA ILE A 36 1.31 0.36 1.10
C ILE A 36 2.59 -0.47 1.01
N VAL A 37 3.29 -0.36 -0.12
CA VAL A 37 4.60 -0.97 -0.34
C VAL A 37 5.64 0.14 -0.40
N GLU A 38 6.68 0.04 0.43
CA GLU A 38 7.91 0.83 0.33
C GLU A 38 8.92 -0.01 -0.47
N LEU A 39 9.21 0.43 -1.69
CA LEU A 39 10.19 -0.23 -2.56
C LEU A 39 11.61 0.03 -2.06
N ASP A 40 12.46 -0.98 -2.21
CA ASP A 40 13.88 -0.91 -1.90
C ASP A 40 14.64 -0.13 -2.98
N THR A 41 14.47 1.20 -2.97
CA THR A 41 15.13 2.15 -3.87
C THR A 41 15.65 3.35 -3.08
N GLN A 42 16.65 4.04 -3.63
CA GLN A 42 17.15 5.30 -3.06
C GLN A 42 16.95 6.44 -4.06
N PRO A 43 16.09 7.45 -3.78
CA PRO A 43 15.16 7.55 -2.64
C PRO A 43 14.04 6.50 -2.70
N PRO A 44 13.36 6.21 -1.57
CA PRO A 44 12.29 5.23 -1.53
C PRO A 44 11.13 5.64 -2.44
N LYS A 45 10.56 4.64 -3.11
CA LYS A 45 9.34 4.77 -3.93
C LYS A 45 8.22 4.00 -3.25
N TYR A 46 7.01 4.54 -3.34
CA TYR A 46 5.86 3.97 -2.64
C TYR A 46 4.81 3.51 -3.63
N TYR A 47 4.11 2.44 -3.29
CA TYR A 47 2.96 1.94 -4.05
C TYR A 47 1.79 1.75 -3.10
N VAL A 48 0.59 2.08 -3.54
CA VAL A 48 -0.65 1.81 -2.82
C VAL A 48 -1.51 0.92 -3.69
N GLY A 49 -2.15 -0.09 -3.09
CA GLY A 49 -3.10 -0.92 -3.79
C GLY A 49 -4.18 -1.50 -2.89
N GLU A 50 -5.22 -2.07 -3.50
CA GLU A 50 -6.15 -2.98 -2.84
C GLU A 50 -6.06 -4.43 -3.34
N THR A 51 -6.46 -5.39 -2.50
CA THR A 51 -6.57 -6.80 -2.87
C THR A 51 -7.48 -7.56 -1.90
N ASP A 52 -8.11 -8.64 -2.37
CA ASP A 52 -8.76 -9.65 -1.50
C ASP A 52 -7.81 -10.81 -1.14
N SER A 53 -6.63 -10.87 -1.76
CA SER A 53 -5.58 -11.85 -1.49
C SER A 53 -4.23 -11.17 -1.44
N MET A 54 -3.65 -11.07 -0.24
CA MET A 54 -2.36 -10.45 -0.03
C MET A 54 -1.24 -11.31 -0.59
N ARG A 55 -1.34 -12.63 -0.43
CA ARG A 55 -0.35 -13.62 -0.90
C ARG A 55 -0.18 -13.58 -2.41
N VAL A 56 -1.29 -13.63 -3.16
CA VAL A 56 -1.24 -13.58 -4.63
C VAL A 56 -0.65 -12.25 -5.08
N ARG A 57 -1.05 -11.14 -4.46
CA ARG A 57 -0.57 -9.81 -4.86
C ARG A 57 0.91 -9.59 -4.56
N LEU A 58 1.39 -10.00 -3.39
CA LEU A 58 2.81 -9.93 -3.07
C LEU A 58 3.65 -10.82 -3.98
N GLN A 59 3.16 -12.02 -4.33
CA GLN A 59 3.84 -12.88 -5.30
C GLN A 59 3.97 -12.19 -6.67
N GLN A 60 2.92 -11.53 -7.15
CA GLN A 60 2.94 -10.77 -8.41
C GLN A 60 3.94 -9.61 -8.36
N HIS A 61 3.96 -8.86 -7.26
CA HIS A 61 4.89 -7.75 -7.08
C HIS A 61 6.35 -8.21 -7.06
N ARG A 62 6.68 -9.28 -6.31
CA ARG A 62 8.04 -9.84 -6.24
C ARG A 62 8.61 -10.26 -7.60
N ARG A 63 7.75 -10.63 -8.55
CA ARG A 63 8.16 -10.99 -9.92
C ARG A 63 8.59 -9.78 -10.76
N LYS A 64 8.36 -8.54 -10.30
CA LYS A 64 8.73 -7.31 -11.02
C LYS A 64 10.20 -6.91 -10.86
N GLY A 65 10.98 -7.60 -10.02
CA GLY A 65 12.42 -7.37 -9.84
C GLY A 65 12.83 -7.07 -8.40
N ASP A 66 14.12 -6.80 -8.20
CA ASP A 66 14.73 -6.79 -6.86
C ASP A 66 14.18 -5.70 -5.94
N ALA A 67 13.89 -4.50 -6.46
CA ALA A 67 13.27 -3.42 -5.67
C ALA A 67 11.91 -3.83 -5.07
N TRP A 68 11.17 -4.72 -5.73
CA TRP A 68 9.90 -5.26 -5.24
C TRP A 68 10.07 -6.48 -4.33
N ARG A 69 11.16 -7.24 -4.50
CA ARG A 69 11.51 -8.35 -3.61
C ARG A 69 12.00 -7.87 -2.24
N GLY A 70 12.82 -6.82 -2.24
CA GLY A 70 13.31 -6.13 -1.05
C GLY A 70 12.28 -5.21 -0.37
N ALA A 71 11.07 -5.11 -0.91
CA ALA A 71 10.08 -4.15 -0.45
C ALA A 71 9.43 -4.54 0.88
N LYS A 72 9.19 -3.54 1.73
CA LYS A 72 8.39 -3.68 2.96
C LYS A 72 6.93 -3.36 2.65
N THR A 73 6.00 -4.10 3.25
CA THR A 73 4.57 -3.87 3.03
C THR A 73 3.83 -3.66 4.35
N ALA A 74 3.00 -2.63 4.41
CA ALA A 74 1.99 -2.45 5.46
C ALA A 74 0.61 -2.77 4.88
N ALA A 75 -0.07 -3.78 5.43
CA ALA A 75 -1.41 -4.20 5.03
C ALA A 75 -2.45 -3.81 6.07
N ILE A 76 -3.61 -3.36 5.60
CA ILE A 76 -4.70 -2.84 6.42
C ILE A 76 -5.99 -3.56 5.98
N PRO A 77 -6.47 -4.55 6.74
CA PRO A 77 -7.75 -5.19 6.49
C PRO A 77 -8.90 -4.19 6.65
N VAL A 78 -9.90 -4.29 5.79
CA VAL A 78 -11.05 -3.39 5.74
C VAL A 78 -12.34 -4.16 5.46
N GLU A 79 -13.49 -3.52 5.73
CA GLU A 79 -14.81 -4.10 5.56
C GLU A 79 -15.25 -4.05 4.09
N GLY A 80 -14.69 -4.96 3.31
CA GLY A 80 -15.10 -5.23 1.93
C GLY A 80 -14.54 -4.27 0.87
N LYS A 81 -14.82 -4.62 -0.38
CA LYS A 81 -14.23 -4.02 -1.59
C LYS A 81 -14.53 -2.54 -1.74
N THR A 82 -15.75 -2.12 -1.45
CA THR A 82 -16.14 -0.72 -1.61
C THR A 82 -15.35 0.19 -0.68
N GLN A 83 -15.17 -0.23 0.58
CA GLN A 83 -14.36 0.49 1.55
C GLN A 83 -12.88 0.47 1.16
N ALA A 84 -12.35 -0.67 0.70
CA ALA A 84 -10.98 -0.81 0.22
C ALA A 84 -10.67 0.17 -0.93
N ARG A 85 -11.50 0.24 -1.97
CA ARG A 85 -11.35 1.18 -3.09
C ARG A 85 -11.37 2.64 -2.66
N HIS A 86 -12.28 2.98 -1.74
CA HIS A 86 -12.39 4.33 -1.22
C HIS A 86 -11.12 4.73 -0.46
N LEU A 87 -10.63 3.85 0.42
CA LEU A 87 -9.45 4.07 1.24
C LEU A 87 -8.16 4.07 0.42
N GLU A 88 -8.01 3.20 -0.58
CA GLU A 88 -6.91 3.22 -1.54
C GLU A 88 -6.82 4.59 -2.23
N SER A 89 -7.95 5.05 -2.80
CA SER A 89 -8.03 6.34 -3.48
C SER A 89 -7.69 7.50 -2.54
N LEU A 90 -8.14 7.44 -1.29
CA LEU A 90 -7.85 8.46 -0.28
C LEU A 90 -6.38 8.45 0.16
N ALA A 91 -5.79 7.26 0.34
CA ALA A 91 -4.39 7.08 0.70
C ALA A 91 -3.46 7.62 -0.40
N ILE A 92 -3.73 7.29 -1.68
CA ILE A 92 -2.97 7.82 -2.83
C ILE A 92 -2.96 9.35 -2.80
N ARG A 93 -4.15 9.98 -2.70
CA ARG A 93 -4.25 11.45 -2.66
C ARG A 93 -3.48 12.07 -1.49
N LYS A 94 -3.59 11.50 -0.30
CA LYS A 94 -2.94 12.03 0.91
C LYS A 94 -1.41 11.88 0.83
N LEU A 95 -0.90 10.74 0.39
CA LEU A 95 0.53 10.51 0.21
C LEU A 95 1.13 11.41 -0.88
N CYS A 96 0.45 11.57 -2.02
CA CYS A 96 0.85 12.53 -3.06
C CYS A 96 0.95 13.95 -2.49
N ARG A 97 -0.08 14.42 -1.77
CA ARG A 97 -0.09 15.76 -1.16
C ARG A 97 0.97 15.95 -0.09
N ALA A 98 1.40 14.86 0.56
CA ALA A 98 2.49 14.86 1.53
C ALA A 98 3.89 14.76 0.89
N GLY A 99 3.98 14.66 -0.44
CA GLY A 99 5.27 14.65 -1.17
C GLY A 99 5.93 13.27 -1.27
N PHE A 100 5.21 12.18 -0.97
CA PHE A 100 5.74 10.83 -1.16
C PHE A 100 5.90 10.50 -2.65
N ASN A 101 7.01 9.85 -3.00
CA ASN A 101 7.30 9.43 -4.37
C ASN A 101 6.49 8.18 -4.76
N LEU A 102 5.20 8.38 -5.06
CA LEU A 102 4.30 7.30 -5.45
C LEU A 102 4.55 6.85 -6.89
N ILE A 103 4.71 5.54 -7.08
CA ILE A 103 4.72 4.92 -8.41
C ILE A 103 3.29 4.62 -8.85
N SER A 104 2.87 5.26 -9.93
CA SER A 104 1.54 5.05 -10.53
C SER A 104 1.41 3.63 -11.09
N VAL A 105 0.26 3.00 -10.85
CA VAL A 105 -0.12 1.71 -11.46
C VAL A 105 -0.97 1.88 -12.71
N THR A 106 -1.19 3.12 -13.14
CA THR A 106 -1.79 3.37 -14.44
C THR A 106 -0.65 3.56 -15.43
N ASP A 107 -0.53 2.60 -16.33
CA ASP A 107 0.15 2.71 -17.61
C ASP A 107 0.51 4.17 -17.97
N GLY A 108 1.79 4.52 -17.82
CA GLY A 108 2.37 5.72 -18.42
C GLY A 108 1.87 7.11 -18.00
N ARG A 109 1.13 7.33 -16.90
CA ARG A 109 0.89 8.71 -16.41
C ARG A 109 1.30 8.90 -14.95
N THR A 110 2.38 9.68 -14.79
CA THR A 110 2.74 10.35 -13.56
C THR A 110 1.52 11.10 -13.03
N ILE A 111 1.07 10.74 -11.83
CA ILE A 111 0.18 11.60 -11.06
C ILE A 111 1.02 12.85 -10.74
N ARG A 112 0.83 13.91 -11.51
CA ARG A 112 1.39 15.22 -11.17
C ARG A 112 0.51 15.83 -10.07
N PRO A 113 1.12 16.45 -9.06
CA PRO A 113 0.41 17.07 -7.93
C PRO A 113 -0.57 18.15 -8.38
#